data_AF-A0A292GIM4-F1
#
_entry.id   AF-A0A292GIM4-F1
#
_cell.length_a   1.000
_cell.length_b   1.000
_cell.length_c   1.000
_cell.angle_alpha   90.00
_cell.angle_beta   90.00
_cell.angle_gamma   90.00
#
_symmetry.space_group_name_H-M   'P 1'
#
loop_
_entity.id
_entity.type
_entity.pdbx_description
1 polymer ?
#
loop_
_entity_poly.entity_id
_entity_poly.type
_entity_poly.pdbx_seq_one_letter_code
_entity_poly.pdbx_strand_id
1 'polypeptide(L)'
;MTVYLIPTAVLVALLAVTTTVAFYLGLANWIGAFYVVRCAACHHLTFNSRNAPQASCPQCRHPVLTHPLHALTHPADRSNVRVVGDRLHY
;
A
#
# COMPACT_ATOMS: atom_id res chain seq x y z
N MET A 1 -21.56 28.62 -21.06
CA MET A 1 -21.60 27.97 -19.72
C MET A 1 -21.68 26.45 -19.77
N THR A 2 -21.98 25.81 -20.91
CA THR A 2 -22.14 24.35 -21.03
C THR A 2 -20.82 23.57 -21.15
N VAL A 3 -19.73 24.21 -21.61
CA VAL A 3 -18.42 23.55 -21.83
C VAL A 3 -17.85 22.96 -20.53
N TYR A 4 -18.05 23.62 -19.40
CA TYR A 4 -17.57 23.15 -18.10
C TYR A 4 -18.52 22.18 -17.39
N LEU A 5 -19.73 21.98 -17.91
CA LEU A 5 -20.74 21.17 -17.23
C LEU A 5 -20.32 19.70 -17.15
N ILE A 6 -19.85 19.14 -18.26
CA ILE A 6 -19.39 17.75 -18.34
C ILE A 6 -18.16 17.51 -17.46
N PRO A 7 -17.04 18.25 -17.58
CA PRO A 7 -15.88 17.99 -16.73
C PRO A 7 -16.17 18.22 -15.24
N THR A 8 -17.02 19.19 -14.90
CA THR A 8 -17.41 19.43 -13.50
C THR A 8 -18.24 18.26 -12.97
N ALA A 9 -19.21 17.74 -13.74
CA ALA A 9 -19.99 16.57 -13.33
C ALA A 9 -19.11 15.33 -13.13
N VAL A 10 -18.14 15.10 -14.04
CA VAL A 10 -17.16 14.00 -13.91
C VAL A 10 -16.31 14.19 -12.65
N LEU A 11 -15.80 15.39 -12.40
CA LEU A 11 -14.98 15.67 -11.22
C LEU A 11 -15.76 15.43 -9.92
N VAL A 12 -17.01 15.90 -9.85
CA VAL A 12 -17.90 15.68 -8.69
C VAL A 12 -18.17 14.19 -8.48
N ALA A 13 -18.44 13.45 -9.56
CA ALA A 13 -18.66 12.00 -9.47
C ALA A 13 -17.41 11.28 -8.97
N LEU A 14 -16.22 11.63 -9.49
CA LEU A 14 -14.95 11.06 -9.03
C LEU A 14 -14.72 11.34 -7.55
N LEU A 15 -14.87 12.60 -7.12
CA LEU A 15 -14.74 13.01 -5.72
C LEU A 15 -15.70 12.26 -4.81
N ALA A 16 -16.98 12.12 -5.21
CA ALA A 16 -17.97 11.39 -4.46
C ALA A 16 -17.56 9.92 -4.28
N VAL A 17 -17.21 9.23 -5.37
CA VAL A 17 -16.79 7.83 -5.33
C VAL A 17 -15.54 7.65 -4.47
N THR A 18 -14.50 8.46 -4.66
CA THR A 18 -13.26 8.34 -3.88
C THR A 18 -13.51 8.59 -2.39
N THR A 19 -14.37 9.56 -2.06
CA THR A 19 -14.71 9.87 -0.67
C THR A 19 -15.49 8.73 -0.02
N THR A 20 -16.46 8.15 -0.73
CA THR A 20 -17.21 6.98 -0.25
C THR A 20 -16.29 5.79 0.01
N VAL A 21 -15.36 5.50 -0.90
CA VAL A 21 -14.37 4.43 -0.71
C VAL A 21 -13.49 4.70 0.51
N ALA A 22 -12.95 5.92 0.64
CA ALA A 22 -12.13 6.30 1.80
C ALA A 22 -12.89 6.18 3.12
N PHE A 23 -14.17 6.54 3.14
CA PHE A 23 -15.04 6.39 4.31
C PHE A 23 -15.21 4.93 4.72
N TYR A 24 -15.49 4.03 3.77
CA TYR A 24 -15.57 2.59 4.06
C TYR A 24 -14.24 2.00 4.53
N LEU A 25 -13.11 2.44 3.97
CA LEU A 25 -11.79 2.04 4.45
C LEU A 25 -11.53 2.51 5.89
N GLY A 26 -11.94 3.74 6.23
CA GLY A 26 -11.88 4.27 7.59
C GLY A 26 -12.74 3.45 8.56
N LEU A 27 -13.96 3.09 8.16
CA LEU A 27 -14.83 2.21 8.95
C LEU A 27 -14.23 0.82 9.12
N ALA A 28 -13.67 0.23 8.05
CA ALA A 28 -13.00 -1.06 8.10
C ALA A 28 -11.79 -1.04 9.05
N ASN A 29 -11.03 0.06 9.07
CA ASN A 29 -9.97 0.27 10.07
C ASN A 29 -10.53 0.39 11.49
N TRP A 30 -11.65 1.08 11.67
CA TRP A 30 -12.24 1.28 12.99
C TRP A 30 -12.78 -0.01 13.62
N ILE A 31 -13.39 -0.90 12.83
CA ILE A 31 -13.82 -2.24 13.28
C ILE A 31 -12.67 -3.26 13.31
N GLY A 32 -11.46 -2.85 12.96
CA GLY A 32 -10.27 -3.69 12.99
C GLY A 32 -10.17 -4.73 11.87
N ALA A 33 -10.84 -4.50 10.75
CA ALA A 33 -10.77 -5.36 9.56
C ALA A 33 -9.65 -4.95 8.59
N PHE A 34 -9.16 -3.71 8.66
CA PHE A 34 -8.19 -3.17 7.71
C PHE A 34 -7.21 -2.19 8.36
N TYR A 35 -5.95 -2.55 8.48
CA TYR A 35 -4.91 -1.73 9.09
C TYR A 35 -3.83 -1.38 8.09
N VAL A 36 -3.35 -0.14 8.15
CA VAL A 36 -2.10 0.27 7.49
C VAL A 36 -0.95 -0.09 8.43
N VAL A 37 -0.22 -1.14 8.13
CA VAL A 37 0.89 -1.65 8.94
C VAL A 37 2.21 -1.51 8.19
N ARG A 38 3.31 -1.52 8.94
CA ARG A 38 4.65 -1.62 8.34
C ARG A 38 5.03 -3.09 8.18
N CYS A 39 5.69 -3.40 7.08
CA CYS A 39 6.27 -4.72 6.90
C CYS A 39 7.56 -4.85 7.72
N ALA A 40 7.72 -5.97 8.44
CA ALA A 40 8.93 -6.22 9.22
C ALA A 40 10.18 -6.45 8.35
N ALA A 41 10.02 -6.81 7.07
CA ALA A 41 11.13 -7.03 6.14
C ALA A 41 11.50 -5.75 5.36
N CYS A 42 10.51 -5.14 4.70
CA CYS A 42 10.71 -4.02 3.78
C CYS A 42 10.49 -2.63 4.42
N HIS A 43 9.91 -2.55 5.62
CA HIS A 43 9.47 -1.31 6.32
C HIS A 43 8.56 -0.36 5.54
N HIS A 44 8.13 -0.75 4.33
CA HIS A 44 7.08 -0.08 3.60
C HIS A 44 5.71 -0.25 4.27
N LEU A 45 4.88 0.78 4.10
CA LEU A 45 3.48 0.76 4.46
C LEU A 45 2.73 -0.21 3.54
N THR A 46 2.05 -1.17 4.15
CA THR A 46 1.21 -2.17 3.49
C THR A 46 -0.12 -2.28 4.24
N PHE A 47 -1.12 -2.83 3.58
CA PHE A 47 -2.41 -3.11 4.21
C PHE A 47 -2.43 -4.54 4.74
N ASN A 48 -2.97 -4.73 5.95
CA ASN A 48 -3.15 -6.03 6.57
C ASN A 48 -4.47 -6.07 7.35
N SER A 49 -5.09 -7.25 7.45
CA SER A 49 -6.31 -7.44 8.26
C SER A 49 -6.03 -7.59 9.75
N ARG A 50 -4.75 -7.65 10.16
CA ARG A 50 -4.32 -7.67 11.55
C ARG A 50 -3.44 -6.46 11.85
N ASN A 51 -3.62 -5.86 13.02
CA ASN A 51 -2.78 -4.79 13.54
C ASN A 51 -1.45 -5.33 14.10
N ALA A 52 -0.68 -5.99 13.23
CA ALA A 52 0.62 -6.53 13.58
C ALA A 52 1.59 -6.35 12.39
N PRO A 53 2.90 -6.21 12.65
CA PRO A 53 3.90 -6.13 11.60
C PRO A 53 3.79 -7.33 10.67
N GLN A 54 3.57 -7.07 9.39
CA GLN A 54 3.43 -8.15 8.41
C GLN A 54 4.81 -8.71 8.05
N ALA A 55 4.98 -10.03 8.17
CA ALA A 55 6.26 -10.68 7.88
C ALA A 55 6.71 -10.56 6.42
N SER A 56 5.77 -10.44 5.47
CA SER A 56 6.06 -10.25 4.04
C SER A 56 5.02 -9.38 3.34
N CYS A 57 5.46 -8.26 2.75
CA CYS A 57 4.63 -7.36 1.92
C CYS A 57 4.48 -7.93 0.49
N PRO A 58 3.42 -7.59 -0.28
CA PRO A 58 3.32 -7.96 -1.70
C PRO A 58 4.55 -7.51 -2.50
N GLN A 59 5.15 -6.38 -2.12
CA GLN A 59 6.42 -5.88 -2.63
C GLN A 59 7.59 -6.84 -2.39
N CYS A 60 7.68 -7.42 -1.18
CA CYS A 60 8.66 -8.47 -0.84
C CYS A 60 8.38 -9.77 -1.60
N ARG A 61 7.11 -10.13 -1.81
CA ARG A 61 6.73 -11.38 -2.49
C ARG A 61 6.92 -11.30 -4.01
N HIS A 62 6.84 -10.10 -4.57
CA HIS A 62 6.93 -9.86 -6.01
C HIS A 62 7.97 -8.79 -6.37
N PRO A 63 9.26 -8.99 -6.03
CA PRO A 63 10.32 -8.01 -6.32
C PRO A 63 10.54 -7.81 -7.83
N VAL A 64 10.11 -8.76 -8.65
CA VAL A 64 10.21 -8.69 -10.12
C VAL A 64 9.34 -7.58 -10.72
N LEU A 65 8.19 -7.26 -10.10
CA LEU A 65 7.32 -6.19 -10.59
C LEU A 65 7.83 -4.79 -10.25
N THR A 66 8.64 -4.66 -9.22
CA THR A 66 9.01 -3.35 -8.65
C THR A 66 10.47 -3.01 -8.90
N HIS A 67 11.35 -4.01 -8.99
CA HIS A 67 12.74 -3.85 -9.40
C HIS A 67 13.21 -5.04 -10.27
N PRO A 68 12.81 -5.10 -11.55
CA PRO A 68 13.13 -6.22 -12.43
C PRO A 68 14.64 -6.45 -12.59
N LEU A 69 15.44 -5.37 -12.70
CA LEU A 69 16.90 -5.45 -12.86
C LEU A 69 17.61 -5.96 -11.59
N HIS A 70 17.11 -5.61 -10.40
CA HIS A 70 17.69 -6.05 -9.13
C HIS A 70 17.31 -7.50 -8.80
N ALA A 71 16.10 -7.93 -9.20
CA ALA A 71 15.60 -9.29 -9.00
C ALA A 71 16.28 -10.34 -9.90
N LEU A 72 16.79 -9.91 -11.07
CA LEU A 72 17.55 -10.75 -11.99
C LEU A 72 19.01 -10.93 -11.57
N THR A 73 19.62 -9.87 -10.98
CA THR A 73 21.01 -9.89 -10.53
C THR A 73 21.19 -10.60 -9.18
N HIS A 74 20.13 -10.67 -8.35
CA HIS A 74 20.19 -11.27 -7.01
C HIS A 74 19.05 -12.27 -6.76
N PRO A 75 19.01 -13.42 -7.48
CA PRO A 75 17.92 -14.39 -7.37
C PRO A 75 17.84 -15.12 -6.02
N ALA A 76 18.96 -15.24 -5.29
CA ALA A 76 19.02 -15.82 -3.94
C ALA A 76 18.66 -14.82 -2.83
N ASP A 77 18.69 -13.52 -3.13
CA ASP A 77 18.51 -12.41 -2.17
C ASP A 77 17.08 -11.85 -2.19
N ARG A 78 16.16 -12.54 -2.89
CA ARG A 78 14.72 -12.20 -2.97
C ARG A 78 14.05 -12.13 -1.59
N SER A 79 14.56 -12.90 -0.62
CA SER A 79 14.12 -12.89 0.79
C SER A 79 14.92 -11.93 1.68
N ASN A 80 15.95 -11.29 1.14
CA ASN A 80 16.97 -10.57 1.90
C ASN A 80 17.05 -9.10 1.52
N VAL A 81 15.96 -8.53 1.00
CA VAL A 81 15.67 -7.10 1.23
C VAL A 81 15.24 -6.93 2.69
N ARG A 82 16.08 -7.39 3.61
CA ARG A 82 16.04 -7.03 5.01
C ARG A 82 16.81 -5.73 5.05
N VAL A 83 16.14 -4.63 5.37
CA VAL A 83 16.84 -3.39 5.68
C VAL A 83 17.64 -3.65 6.95
N VAL A 84 18.90 -4.06 6.80
CA VAL A 84 19.85 -4.21 7.90
C VAL A 84 20.15 -2.81 8.43
N GLY A 85 19.61 -2.50 9.61
CA GLY A 85 20.00 -1.32 10.36
C GLY A 85 19.01 -0.16 10.39
N ASP A 86 17.70 -0.40 10.31
CA ASP A 86 16.75 0.69 10.64
C ASP A 86 16.71 0.92 12.15
N ARG A 87 17.22 2.08 12.60
CA ARG A 87 17.25 2.53 14.00
C ARG A 87 15.91 3.12 14.46
N LEU A 88 14.88 3.06 13.63
CA LEU A 88 13.54 3.45 14.02
C LEU A 88 12.94 2.35 14.91
N HIS A 89 13.36 2.35 16.18
CA HIS A 89 12.73 1.61 17.26
C HIS A 89 11.27 2.08 17.40
N TYR A 90 10.34 1.26 16.93
CA TYR A 90 8.95 1.25 17.36
C TYR A 90 8.52 -0.20 17.62
#